data_AF-A0A8T5U781-F1
#
_entry.id   AF-A0A8T5U781-F1
#
_cell.length_a   1.000
_cell.length_b   1.000
_cell.length_c   1.000
_cell.angle_alpha   90.00
_cell.angle_beta   90.00
_cell.angle_gamma   90.00
#
_symmetry.space_group_name_H-M   'P 1'
#
loop_
_entity.id
_entity.type
_entity.pdbx_description
1 polymer ?
#
loop_
_entity_poly.entity_id
_entity_poly.type
_entity_poly.pdbx_seq_one_letter_code
_entity_poly.pdbx_strand_id
1 'polypeptide(L)' 'MDLNNYDDLIDKAYENIPENVKKLSRFEIPKVQIRNEAKNTYITNFNRIINILNRDRKHFI' A
#
# COMPACT_ATOMS: atom_id res chain seq x y z
N MET A 1 8.73 -6.59 33.70
CA MET A 1 7.34 -6.13 33.48
C MET A 1 6.46 -7.34 33.67
N ASP A 2 5.40 -7.21 34.46
CA ASP A 2 4.43 -8.29 34.66
C ASP A 2 3.71 -8.57 33.33
N LEU A 3 3.63 -9.83 32.89
CA LEU A 3 3.05 -10.18 31.57
C LEU A 3 1.61 -9.68 31.44
N ASN A 4 0.85 -9.77 32.52
CA ASN A 4 -0.54 -9.30 32.58
C ASN A 4 -0.65 -7.79 32.28
N ASN A 5 0.34 -7.00 32.68
CA ASN A 5 0.37 -5.57 32.42
C ASN A 5 0.70 -5.27 30.94
N TYR A 6 1.55 -6.10 30.31
CA TYR A 6 1.90 -5.91 28.92
C TYR A 6 0.72 -6.14 27.97
N ASP A 7 -0.05 -7.22 28.20
CA ASP A 7 -1.20 -7.56 27.38
C ASP A 7 -2.31 -6.50 27.50
N ASP A 8 -2.60 -6.04 28.73
CA ASP A 8 -3.56 -4.95 28.99
C ASP A 8 -3.19 -3.62 28.28
N LEU A 9 -1.89 -3.32 28.18
CA LEU A 9 -1.39 -2.13 27.50
C LEU A 9 -1.55 -2.25 25.98
N ILE A 10 -1.36 -3.44 25.43
CA ILE A 10 -1.55 -3.71 24.00
C ILE A 10 -3.02 -3.58 23.62
N ASP A 11 -3.93 -4.17 24.39
CA ASP A 11 -5.35 -4.15 24.08
C ASP A 11 -5.89 -2.71 24.09
N LYS A 12 -5.53 -1.92 25.11
CA LYS A 12 -5.85 -0.49 25.16
C LYS A 12 -5.25 0.27 23.98
N ALA A 13 -4.03 -0.07 23.55
CA ALA A 13 -3.42 0.57 22.39
C ALA A 13 -4.24 0.28 21.12
N TYR A 14 -4.66 -0.97 20.89
CA TYR A 14 -5.49 -1.34 19.75
C TYR A 14 -6.90 -0.74 19.77
N GLU A 15 -7.53 -0.63 20.94
CA GLU A 15 -8.83 0.03 21.10
C GLU A 15 -8.75 1.51 20.69
N ASN A 16 -7.70 2.19 21.11
CA ASN A 16 -7.46 3.61 20.81
C ASN A 16 -7.05 3.88 19.35
N ILE A 17 -6.72 2.87 18.55
CA ILE A 17 -6.44 3.08 17.12
C ILE A 17 -7.75 3.46 16.41
N PRO A 18 -7.79 4.61 15.72
CA PRO A 18 -8.96 5.03 14.95
C PRO A 18 -9.34 4.01 13.86
N GLU A 19 -10.64 3.80 13.65
CA GLU A 19 -11.16 2.78 12.70
C GLU A 19 -10.69 2.96 11.26
N ASN A 20 -10.40 4.21 10.85
CA ASN A 20 -9.87 4.53 9.53
C ASN A 20 -8.43 3.99 9.29
N VAL A 21 -7.69 3.66 10.35
CA VAL A 21 -6.32 3.11 10.28
C VAL A 21 -6.30 1.60 10.55
N LYS A 22 -7.37 1.05 11.17
CA LYS A 22 -7.51 -0.41 11.44
C LYS A 22 -7.66 -1.25 10.17
N LYS A 23 -7.98 -0.63 9.03
CA LYS A 23 -8.02 -1.34 7.75
C LYS A 23 -6.60 -1.61 7.27
N LEU A 24 -6.25 -2.89 7.18
CA LEU A 24 -5.15 -3.41 6.36
C LEU A 24 -5.50 -3.15 4.88
N SER A 25 -5.53 -1.90 4.42
CA SER A 25 -5.54 -1.64 3.00
C SER A 25 -4.16 -2.05 2.49
N ARG A 26 -4.05 -3.29 1.98
CA ARG A 26 -2.97 -3.56 1.04
C ARG A 26 -3.02 -2.44 0.01
N PHE A 27 -1.87 -1.89 -0.37
CA PHE A 27 -1.78 -0.88 -1.40
C PHE A 27 -2.61 -1.35 -2.61
N GLU A 28 -3.77 -0.72 -2.84
CA GLU A 28 -4.60 -1.06 -3.98
C GLU A 28 -3.89 -0.56 -5.22
N ILE A 29 -3.16 -1.46 -5.88
CA ILE A 29 -2.50 -1.13 -7.14
C ILE A 29 -3.61 -0.86 -8.16
N PRO A 30 -3.63 0.33 -8.78
CA PRO A 30 -4.65 0.64 -9.77
C PRO A 30 -4.47 -0.28 -10.99
N LYS A 31 -5.57 -0.63 -11.65
CA LYS A 31 -5.52 -1.43 -12.88
C LYS A 31 -4.59 -0.78 -13.91
N VAL A 32 -3.71 -1.58 -14.50
CA VAL A 32 -2.78 -1.12 -15.53
C VAL A 32 -3.56 -0.70 -16.78
N GLN A 33 -3.27 0.48 -17.28
CA GLN A 33 -3.84 0.99 -18.52
C GLN A 33 -2.83 0.82 -19.64
N ILE A 34 -3.16 -0.04 -20.59
CA ILE A 34 -2.28 -0.42 -21.69
C ILE A 34 -2.82 0.15 -22.99
N ARG A 35 -1.92 0.73 -23.79
CA ARG A 35 -2.16 1.14 -25.16
C ARG A 35 -1.18 0.41 -26.08
N ASN A 36 -1.70 -0.43 -26.95
CA ASN A 36 -0.91 -1.19 -27.91
C ASN A 36 -0.88 -0.44 -29.24
N GLU A 37 0.30 -0.15 -29.76
CA GLU A 37 0.50 0.46 -31.08
C GLU A 37 1.43 -0.44 -31.91
N ALA A 38 0.84 -1.19 -32.83
CA ALA A 38 1.51 -2.20 -33.65
C ALA A 38 2.36 -3.18 -32.80
N LYS A 39 3.70 -3.03 -32.81
CA LYS A 39 4.64 -3.88 -32.06
C LYS A 39 4.96 -3.32 -30.67
N ASN A 40 4.54 -2.10 -30.36
CA ASN A 40 4.86 -1.41 -29.11
C ASN A 40 3.71 -1.49 -28.12
N THR A 41 4.04 -1.67 -26.84
CA THR A 41 3.09 -1.67 -25.71
C THR A 41 3.42 -0.52 -24.78
N TYR A 42 2.48 0.39 -24.57
CA TYR A 42 2.64 1.57 -23.72
C TYR A 42 1.77 1.45 -22.49
N ILE A 43 2.34 1.68 -21.31
CA ILE A 43 1.59 1.78 -20.06
C ILE A 43 1.32 3.26 -19.77
N THR A 44 0.07 3.71 -19.91
CA THR A 44 -0.29 5.13 -19.81
C THR A 44 -0.32 5.64 -18.38
N ASN A 45 -0.56 4.75 -17.39
CA ASN A 45 -0.68 5.09 -15.98
C ASN A 45 0.53 4.64 -15.12
N PHE A 46 1.69 4.40 -15.73
CA PHE A 46 2.88 3.87 -15.06
C PHE A 46 3.36 4.73 -13.89
N ASN A 47 3.47 6.05 -14.08
CA ASN A 47 3.88 6.98 -13.02
C ASN A 47 2.91 6.93 -11.81
N ARG A 48 1.60 6.79 -12.06
CA ARG A 48 0.59 6.70 -11.00
C ARG A 48 0.76 5.42 -10.19
N ILE A 49 1.04 4.29 -10.86
CA ILE A 49 1.29 3.01 -10.20
C ILE A 49 2.52 3.10 -9.31
N ILE A 50 3.62 3.66 -9.81
CA ILE A 50 4.88 3.78 -9.07
C ILE A 50 4.75 4.68 -7.84
N ASN A 51 4.01 5.78 -7.97
CA ASN A 51 3.73 6.67 -6.84
C ASN A 51 2.95 5.97 -5.74
N ILE A 52 1.97 5.12 -6.08
CA ILE A 52 1.18 4.36 -5.10
C ILE A 52 2.03 3.27 -4.43
N LEU A 53 2.96 2.67 -5.18
CA LEU A 53 3.93 1.71 -4.66
C LEU A 53 5.04 2.36 -3.81
N ASN A 54 5.14 3.70 -3.83
CA ASN A 54 6.18 4.47 -3.17
C ASN A 54 7.60 3.98 -3.51
N ARG A 55 7.87 3.76 -4.80
CA ARG A 55 9.16 3.29 -5.32
C ARG A 55 9.73 4.27 -6.35
N ASP A 56 11.05 4.24 -6.55
CA ASP A 56 11.68 4.99 -7.65
C ASP A 56 11.44 4.30 -9.00
N ARG A 57 11.32 5.08 -10.07
CA ARG A 57 11.13 4.58 -11.44
C ARG A 57 12.23 3.63 -11.91
N LYS A 58 13.46 3.85 -11.48
CA LYS A 58 14.63 3.06 -11.87
C LYS A 58 14.55 1.59 -11.44
N HIS A 59 13.67 1.24 -10.51
CA HIS A 59 13.46 -0.15 -10.13
C HIS A 59 12.66 -0.95 -11.17
N PHE A 60 12.01 -0.27 -12.13
CA PHE A 60 11.07 -0.88 -13.07
C PHE A 60 11.41 -0.62 -14.55
N ILE A 61 12.47 0.13 -14.83
CA ILE A 61 12.97 0.48 -16.17
C ILE A 61 14.40 -0.03 -16.28
#